data_AF-Q0RER1-F1
#
_entry.id   AF-Q0RER1-F1
#
_cell.length_a   1.000
_cell.length_b   1.000
_cell.length_c   1.000
_cell.angle_alpha   90.00
_cell.angle_beta   90.00
_cell.angle_gamma   90.00
#
_symmetry.space_group_name_H-M   'P 1'
#
loop_
_entity.id
_entity.type
_entity.pdbx_description
1 polymer ?
#
loop_
_entity_poly.entity_id
_entity_poly.type
_entity_poly.pdbx_seq_one_letter_code
_entity_poly.pdbx_strand_id
1 'polypeptide(L)'
;MDYPLLSAFWTMLLFFGLTLWLYLLFVVISDIFRSSDLSGWGKAGWLTAVIILPLLGVLAYTISRGDSMGERAMANRQRQQALYQGFQPSAVQSQGVADDMAKLVDLRRNGEISEEDFQRAKSRVLT
;
A
#
# COMPACT_ATOMS: atom_id res chain seq x y z
N MET A 1 -43.57 -1.26 41.85
CA MET A 1 -43.51 -1.95 40.54
C MET A 1 -42.04 -2.19 40.28
N ASP A 2 -41.52 -3.34 40.70
CA ASP A 2 -40.17 -3.73 40.31
C ASP A 2 -40.23 -4.19 38.86
N TYR A 3 -39.36 -3.65 38.02
CA TYR A 3 -39.26 -4.01 36.59
C TYR A 3 -38.07 -4.96 36.39
N PRO A 4 -38.24 -6.27 36.68
CA PRO A 4 -37.15 -7.25 36.64
C PRO A 4 -36.59 -7.43 35.22
N LEU A 5 -37.42 -7.29 34.19
CA LEU A 5 -36.98 -7.38 32.80
C LEU A 5 -36.10 -6.19 32.39
N LEU A 6 -36.48 -4.97 32.80
CA LEU A 6 -35.72 -3.77 32.49
C LEU A 6 -34.38 -3.75 33.25
N SER A 7 -34.39 -4.13 34.52
CA SER A 7 -33.16 -4.27 35.30
C SER A 7 -32.24 -5.37 34.72
N ALA A 8 -32.78 -6.55 34.37
CA ALA A 8 -32.00 -7.60 33.72
C ALA A 8 -31.42 -7.15 32.37
N PHE A 9 -32.18 -6.41 31.56
CA PHE A 9 -31.72 -5.83 30.30
C PHE A 9 -30.53 -4.88 30.53
N TRP A 10 -30.64 -3.97 31.49
CA TRP A 10 -29.54 -3.06 31.84
C TRP A 10 -28.31 -3.80 32.36
N THR A 11 -28.47 -4.81 33.21
CA THR A 11 -27.35 -5.62 33.71
C THR A 11 -26.67 -6.39 32.58
N MET A 12 -27.44 -6.95 31.64
CA MET A 12 -26.90 -7.63 30.45
C MET A 12 -26.16 -6.63 29.53
N LEU A 13 -26.72 -5.44 29.32
CA LEU A 13 -26.09 -4.39 28.53
C LEU A 13 -24.77 -3.91 29.16
N LEU A 14 -24.75 -3.69 30.48
CA LEU A 14 -23.55 -3.31 31.22
C LEU A 14 -22.50 -4.41 31.20
N PHE A 15 -22.89 -5.67 31.38
CA PHE A 15 -21.99 -6.82 31.30
C PHE A 15 -21.39 -6.98 29.89
N PHE A 16 -22.21 -6.81 28.85
CA PHE A 16 -21.75 -6.82 27.46
C PHE A 16 -20.82 -5.64 27.17
N GLY A 17 -21.15 -4.43 27.65
CA GLY A 17 -20.30 -3.24 27.54
C GLY A 17 -18.96 -3.43 28.25
N LEU A 18 -18.96 -4.01 29.45
CA LEU A 18 -17.75 -4.37 30.19
C LEU A 18 -16.91 -5.40 29.43
N THR A 19 -17.54 -6.43 28.87
CA THR A 19 -16.86 -7.45 28.08
C THR A 19 -16.22 -6.85 26.83
N LEU A 20 -16.96 -6.01 26.10
CA LEU A 20 -16.43 -5.25 24.96
C LEU A 20 -15.28 -4.33 25.37
N TRP A 21 -15.40 -3.66 26.51
CA TRP A 21 -14.36 -2.79 27.03
C TRP A 21 -13.07 -3.57 27.32
N LEU A 22 -13.16 -4.71 28.00
CA LEU A 22 -12.02 -5.60 28.24
C LEU A 22 -11.43 -6.15 26.93
N TYR A 23 -12.29 -6.55 25.99
CA TYR A 23 -11.86 -7.00 24.67
C TYR A 23 -11.06 -5.93 23.93
N LEU A 24 -11.54 -4.68 23.90
CA LEU A 24 -10.83 -3.55 23.29
C LEU A 24 -9.48 -3.30 23.98
N LEU A 25 -9.42 -3.40 25.32
CA LEU A 25 -8.17 -3.28 26.06
C LEU A 25 -7.15 -4.33 25.61
N PHE A 26 -7.56 -5.60 25.47
CA PHE A 26 -6.68 -6.66 24.96
C PHE A 26 -6.23 -6.43 23.51
N VAL A 27 -7.12 -5.95 22.64
CA VAL A 27 -6.79 -5.64 21.24
C VAL A 27 -5.76 -4.51 21.15
N VAL A 28 -5.97 -3.42 21.90
CA VAL A 28 -5.06 -2.26 21.92
C VAL A 28 -3.70 -2.66 22.48
N ILE A 29 -3.68 -3.41 23.59
CA ILE A 29 -2.44 -3.94 24.17
C ILE A 29 -1.70 -4.81 23.13
N SER A 30 -2.41 -5.72 22.46
CA SER A 30 -1.81 -6.58 21.43
C SER A 30 -1.24 -5.80 20.25
N ASP A 31 -1.90 -4.72 19.84
CA ASP A 31 -1.43 -3.83 18.77
C ASP A 31 -0.17 -3.03 19.19
N ILE A 32 -0.12 -2.54 20.43
CA ILE A 32 1.08 -1.91 21.01
C ILE A 32 2.25 -2.90 21.03
N PHE A 33 2.02 -4.15 21.45
CA PHE A 33 3.08 -5.16 21.46
C PHE A 33 3.56 -5.53 20.05
N ARG A 34 2.65 -5.61 19.09
CA ARG A 34 2.94 -5.92 17.67
C ARG A 34 3.68 -4.80 16.95
N SER A 35 3.52 -3.55 17.40
CA SER A 35 4.30 -2.44 16.86
C SER A 35 5.80 -2.60 17.20
N SER A 36 6.62 -2.76 16.15
CA SER A 36 8.08 -2.81 16.25
C SER A 36 8.72 -1.42 16.32
N ASP A 37 7.95 -0.38 15.96
CA ASP A 37 8.42 1.01 15.89
C ASP A 37 8.53 1.68 17.28
N LEU A 38 8.00 1.03 18.33
CA LEU A 38 7.98 1.54 19.69
C LEU A 38 9.08 0.90 20.56
N SER A 39 9.96 1.74 21.10
CA SER A 39 10.92 1.34 22.13
C SER A 39 10.19 0.81 23.39
N GLY A 40 10.84 -0.03 24.19
CA GLY A 40 10.22 -0.66 25.36
C GLY A 40 9.59 0.34 26.35
N TRP A 41 10.18 1.53 26.49
CA TRP A 41 9.63 2.63 27.29
C TRP A 41 8.37 3.25 26.68
N GLY A 42 8.30 3.36 25.35
CA GLY A 42 7.10 3.78 24.65
C GLY A 42 5.94 2.82 24.91
N LYS A 43 6.18 1.50 24.87
CA LYS A 43 5.16 0.48 25.17
C LYS A 43 4.61 0.62 26.59
N ALA A 44 5.49 0.83 27.58
CA ALA A 44 5.08 1.00 28.99
C ALA A 44 4.22 2.26 29.22
N GLY A 45 4.58 3.39 28.57
CA GLY A 45 3.80 4.62 28.62
C GLY A 45 2.40 4.45 28.02
N TRP A 46 2.32 3.81 26.85
CA TRP A 46 1.04 3.53 26.19
C TRP A 46 0.13 2.61 27.00
N LEU A 47 0.69 1.55 27.59
CA LEU A 47 -0.06 0.62 28.41
C LEU A 47 -0.66 1.32 29.63
N THR A 48 0.13 2.18 30.28
CA THR A 48 -0.30 2.96 31.45
C THR A 48 -1.42 3.95 31.09
N ALA A 49 -1.28 4.65 29.96
CA ALA A 49 -2.30 5.60 29.49
C ALA A 49 -3.65 4.91 29.18
N VAL A 50 -3.61 3.73 28.55
CA VAL A 50 -4.81 2.94 28.23
C VAL A 50 -5.51 2.40 29.48
N ILE A 51 -4.75 1.99 30.50
CA ILE A 51 -5.29 1.48 31.76
C ILE A 51 -5.98 2.58 32.58
N ILE A 52 -5.35 3.76 32.68
CA ILE A 52 -5.85 4.83 33.55
C ILE A 52 -6.97 5.63 32.86
N LEU A 53 -6.91 5.80 31.54
CA LEU A 53 -7.85 6.65 30.80
C LEU A 53 -8.24 6.01 29.46
N PRO A 54 -9.22 5.08 29.44
CA PRO A 54 -9.57 4.36 28.21
C PRO A 54 -9.98 5.28 27.04
N LEU A 55 -10.66 6.39 27.31
CA LEU A 55 -11.03 7.39 26.29
C LEU A 55 -9.85 8.25 25.82
N LEU A 56 -8.96 8.68 26.72
CA LEU A 56 -7.77 9.47 26.34
C LEU A 56 -6.69 8.59 25.71
N GLY A 57 -6.60 7.31 26.08
CA GLY A 57 -5.68 6.35 25.49
C GLY A 57 -5.95 6.15 24.00
N VAL A 58 -7.23 5.99 23.60
CA VAL A 58 -7.61 5.85 22.18
C VAL A 58 -7.38 7.15 21.39
N LEU A 59 -7.72 8.30 21.96
CA LEU A 59 -7.49 9.62 21.33
C LEU A 59 -6.00 9.90 21.14
N ALA A 60 -5.20 9.73 22.20
CA ALA A 60 -3.76 9.91 22.15
C ALA A 60 -3.12 8.94 21.15
N TYR A 61 -3.56 7.66 21.12
CA TYR A 61 -3.01 6.66 20.21
C TYR A 61 -3.20 7.07 18.76
N THR A 62 -4.40 7.55 18.44
CA THR A 62 -4.75 8.00 17.09
C THR A 62 -3.90 9.21 16.68
N ILE A 63 -3.67 10.16 17.59
CA ILE A 63 -2.81 11.34 17.34
C ILE A 63 -1.35 10.92 17.16
N SER A 64 -0.84 10.00 17.98
CA SER A 64 0.56 9.53 17.89
C SER A 64 0.84 8.67 16.67
N ARG A 65 -0.17 7.96 16.15
CA ARG A 65 0.00 6.96 15.08
C ARG A 65 -0.50 7.43 13.72
N GLY A 66 -1.18 8.60 13.67
CA GLY A 66 -1.57 9.27 12.43
C GLY A 66 -0.40 9.66 11.52
N ASP A 67 0.81 9.78 12.08
CA ASP A 67 2.01 10.18 11.34
C ASP A 67 2.58 9.07 10.44
N SER A 68 2.32 7.81 10.78
CA SER A 68 2.81 6.65 10.01
C SER A 68 2.16 6.46 8.63
N MET A 69 1.09 7.20 8.33
CA MET A 69 0.44 7.20 7.03
C MET A 69 1.09 8.16 6.02
N GLY A 70 1.66 9.28 6.48
CA GLY A 70 2.27 10.29 5.62
C GLY A 70 3.58 9.79 4.98
N GLU A 71 4.41 9.15 5.78
CA GLU A 71 5.75 8.70 5.36
C GLU A 71 5.68 7.50 4.40
N ARG A 72 4.76 6.56 4.65
CA ARG A 72 4.50 5.42 3.76
C ARG A 72 3.87 5.85 2.44
N ALA A 73 2.99 6.86 2.46
CA ALA A 73 2.40 7.41 1.24
C ALA A 73 3.45 8.10 0.36
N MET A 74 4.40 8.82 0.98
CA MET A 74 5.54 9.42 0.28
C MET A 74 6.47 8.36 -0.31
N ALA A 75 6.83 7.33 0.46
CA ALA A 75 7.68 6.23 0.00
C ALA A 75 7.03 5.42 -1.14
N ASN A 76 5.71 5.15 -1.07
CA ASN A 76 4.99 4.49 -2.16
C ASN A 76 4.86 5.37 -3.41
N ARG A 77 4.67 6.68 -3.26
CA ARG A 77 4.68 7.60 -4.41
C ARG A 77 6.05 7.65 -5.09
N GLN A 78 7.14 7.67 -4.32
CA GLN A 78 8.50 7.62 -4.87
C GLN A 78 8.78 6.31 -5.59
N ARG A 79 8.37 5.15 -5.03
CA ARG A 79 8.51 3.85 -5.71
C ARG A 79 7.66 3.74 -6.97
N GLN A 80 6.44 4.26 -6.96
CA GLN A 80 5.60 4.29 -8.17
C GLN A 80 6.22 5.19 -9.25
N GLN A 81 6.71 6.38 -8.90
CA GLN A 81 7.39 7.27 -9.85
C GLN A 81 8.64 6.63 -10.46
N ALA A 82 9.44 5.89 -9.68
CA ALA A 82 10.62 5.18 -10.17
C ALA A 82 10.25 4.07 -11.17
N LEU A 83 9.12 3.39 -10.98
CA LEU A 83 8.60 2.39 -11.92
C LEU A 83 8.11 3.04 -13.22
N TYR A 84 7.44 4.20 -13.17
CA TYR A 84 6.99 4.89 -14.39
C TYR A 84 8.14 5.53 -15.21
N GLN A 85 9.23 5.94 -14.57
CA GLN A 85 10.41 6.46 -15.29
C GLN A 85 11.24 5.36 -15.97
N GLY A 86 11.23 4.13 -15.44
CA GLY A 86 11.88 2.97 -16.08
C GLY A 86 11.09 2.36 -17.24
N PHE A 87 9.80 2.70 -17.38
CA PHE A 87 8.89 2.17 -18.40
C PHE A 87 8.48 3.19 -19.47
N GLN A 88 9.31 4.22 -19.73
CA GLN A 88 9.30 4.84 -21.05
C GLN A 88 10.21 4.00 -21.93
N PRO A 89 9.70 3.26 -22.94
CA PRO A 89 10.53 2.84 -24.04
C PRO A 89 11.18 4.13 -24.54
N SER A 90 12.50 4.23 -24.38
CA SER A 90 13.22 5.44 -24.77
C SER A 90 12.78 5.77 -26.19
N ALA A 91 12.29 6.98 -26.46
CA ALA A 91 11.84 7.37 -27.81
C ALA A 91 12.91 7.05 -28.88
N VAL A 92 14.18 7.00 -28.47
CA VAL A 92 15.36 6.51 -29.20
C VAL A 92 15.21 5.09 -29.76
N GLN A 93 14.64 4.13 -29.00
CA GLN A 93 14.43 2.75 -29.45
C GLN A 93 13.32 2.65 -30.50
N SER A 94 12.21 3.39 -30.31
CA SER A 94 11.12 3.43 -31.30
C SER A 94 11.54 4.14 -32.60
N GLN A 95 12.45 5.11 -32.51
CA GLN A 95 12.94 5.86 -33.68
C GLN A 95 13.94 5.02 -34.50
N GLY A 96 14.81 4.24 -33.83
CA GLY A 96 15.71 3.30 -34.50
C GLY A 96 14.97 2.20 -35.27
N VAL A 97 13.89 1.62 -34.68
CA VAL A 97 13.07 0.60 -35.35
C VAL A 97 12.36 1.17 -36.59
N ALA A 98 11.87 2.41 -36.52
CA ALA A 98 11.22 3.07 -37.66
C ALA A 98 12.21 3.40 -38.78
N ASP A 99 13.41 3.89 -38.44
CA ASP A 99 14.47 4.19 -39.41
C ASP A 99 15.01 2.93 -40.08
N ASP A 100 15.14 1.82 -39.35
CA ASP A 100 15.57 0.53 -39.89
C ASP A 100 14.51 -0.09 -40.82
N MET A 101 13.22 0.08 -40.50
CA MET A 101 12.14 -0.31 -41.42
C MET A 101 12.13 0.52 -42.70
N ALA A 102 12.40 1.83 -42.63
CA ALA A 102 12.47 2.70 -43.80
C ALA A 102 13.60 2.25 -44.75
N LYS A 103 14.78 1.93 -44.22
CA LYS A 103 15.91 1.41 -45.02
C LYS A 103 15.59 0.08 -45.71
N LEU A 104 14.92 -0.85 -45.02
CA LEU A 104 14.52 -2.14 -45.62
C LEU A 104 13.54 -1.97 -46.78
N VAL A 105 12.65 -0.98 -46.70
CA VAL A 105 11.71 -0.67 -47.78
C VAL A 105 12.43 -0.09 -49.01
N ASP A 106 13.41 0.77 -48.79
CA ASP A 106 14.21 1.37 -49.87
C ASP A 106 15.09 0.34 -50.58
N LEU A 107 15.74 -0.57 -49.85
CA LEU A 107 16.54 -1.66 -50.42
C LEU A 107 15.69 -2.58 -51.32
N ARG A 108 14.45 -2.88 -50.90
CA ARG A 108 13.50 -3.63 -51.72
C ARG A 108 13.09 -2.86 -52.96
N ARG A 109 12.82 -1.56 -52.84
CA ARG A 109 12.40 -0.70 -53.96
C ARG A 109 13.52 -0.58 -55.01
N ASN A 110 14.77 -0.59 -54.58
CA ASN A 110 15.94 -0.60 -55.44
C ASN A 110 16.25 -1.98 -56.05
N GLY A 111 15.51 -3.02 -55.64
CA GLY A 111 15.70 -4.39 -56.12
C GLY A 111 16.94 -5.09 -55.56
N GLU A 112 17.54 -4.55 -54.49
CA GLU A 112 18.75 -5.09 -53.86
C GLU A 112 18.46 -6.31 -52.98
N ILE A 113 17.21 -6.47 -52.53
CA ILE A 113 16.75 -7.61 -51.74
C ILE A 113 15.48 -8.23 -52.34
N SER A 114 15.37 -9.55 -52.26
CA SER A 114 14.16 -10.27 -52.68
C SER A 114 13.03 -10.12 -51.64
N GLU A 115 11.79 -10.39 -52.05
CA GLU A 115 10.64 -10.35 -51.13
C GLU A 115 10.81 -11.34 -49.96
N GLU A 116 11.42 -12.49 -50.20
CA GLU A 116 11.70 -13.49 -49.17
C GLU A 116 12.72 -12.97 -48.13
N ASP A 117 13.75 -12.25 -48.59
CA ASP A 117 14.76 -11.64 -47.71
C ASP A 117 14.20 -10.47 -46.90
N PHE A 118 13.30 -9.67 -47.50
CA PHE A 118 12.60 -8.58 -46.81
C PHE A 118 11.73 -9.10 -45.67
N GLN A 119 10.96 -10.17 -45.89
CA GLN A 119 10.10 -10.76 -44.85
C GLN A 119 10.93 -11.35 -43.69
N ARG A 120 12.10 -11.94 -43.97
CA ARG A 120 13.04 -12.41 -42.94
C ARG A 120 13.67 -11.28 -42.13
N ALA A 121 13.99 -10.16 -42.77
CA ALA A 121 14.54 -8.98 -42.07
C ALA A 121 13.49 -8.30 -41.20
N LYS A 122 12.25 -8.19 -41.69
CA LYS A 122 11.12 -7.60 -40.97
C LYS A 122 10.81 -8.33 -39.65
N SER A 123 10.85 -9.66 -39.64
CA SER A 123 10.60 -10.44 -38.42
C SER A 123 11.70 -10.27 -37.36
N ARG A 124 12.94 -10.03 -37.78
CA ARG A 124 14.08 -9.76 -36.88
C ARG A 124 14.05 -8.36 -36.27
N VAL A 125 13.51 -7.36 -36.96
CA VAL A 125 13.38 -5.98 -36.46
C VAL A 125 12.19 -5.80 -35.50
N LEU A 126 11.16 -6.65 -35.64
CA LEU A 126 9.95 -6.62 -34.82
C LEU A 126 10.00 -7.51 -33.56
N THR A 127 11.10 -8.26 -33.36
CA THR A 127 11.32 -9.12 -32.18
C THR A 127 12.24 -8.41 -31.20
#